data_AF-A0A3P6EXA9-F1
#
_entry.id   AF-A0A3P6EXA9-F1
#
_cell.length_a   1.000
_cell.length_b   1.000
_cell.length_c   1.000
_cell.angle_alpha   90.00
_cell.angle_beta   90.00
_cell.angle_gamma   90.00
#
_symmetry.space_group_name_H-M   'P 1'
#
loop_
_entity.id
_entity.type
_entity.pdbx_description
1 polymer ?
#
loop_
_entity_poly.entity_id
_entity_poly.type
_entity_poly.pdbx_seq_one_letter_code
_entity_poly.pdbx_strand_id
1 'polypeptide(L)'
;MAIISEMQEEKRPSVPFEASLDPSNPLGFLEKAFDFIGKESDLLLKDSAEKDIATAVTAAKKRLSEAEKKKKAEKETVKPIEKKSTKESLPPMEPMEVEKPKKESLKPTEPMEVDKQEEEKSGPIVPNKGNGLDFEKYSWTQNLQEVTVTIPVPSGTKSRSVTCEIKKNRLKVGLKGQEPIVDGEFFNAVKPDDCFWNIEDQKVVSVLLTKQDQMQWWKCCVKGEPEIDTQKVEPESSKLSDLDPETRSSVEKMMFDQRQKQMGLPTSDEIEKQDMMKKFMSQHPEMNFSNAKFN
;
A
#
# COMPACT_ATOMS: atom_id res chain seq x y z
N MET A 1 62.52 -11.76 -16.43
CA MET A 1 61.73 -10.51 -16.44
C MET A 1 60.42 -10.81 -17.15
N ALA A 2 59.29 -10.66 -16.47
CA ALA A 2 57.97 -10.78 -17.09
C ALA A 2 57.25 -9.46 -16.87
N ILE A 3 56.93 -8.76 -17.96
CA ILE A 3 56.21 -7.49 -17.91
C ILE A 3 54.73 -7.85 -17.82
N ILE A 4 54.12 -7.62 -16.66
CA ILE A 4 52.67 -7.64 -16.53
C ILE A 4 52.17 -6.37 -17.21
N SER A 5 51.49 -6.53 -18.34
CA SER A 5 50.86 -5.42 -19.04
C SER A 5 49.66 -4.93 -18.23
N GLU A 6 49.82 -3.84 -17.50
CA GLU A 6 48.68 -3.11 -16.94
C GLU A 6 47.78 -2.65 -18.08
N MET A 7 46.61 -3.29 -18.22
CA MET A 7 45.53 -2.75 -19.04
C MET A 7 44.99 -1.52 -18.34
N GLN A 8 45.36 -0.34 -18.82
CA GLN A 8 44.72 0.90 -18.39
C GLN A 8 43.26 0.87 -18.84
N GLU A 9 42.33 0.90 -17.88
CA GLU A 9 40.92 1.18 -18.19
C GLU A 9 40.81 2.62 -18.70
N GLU A 10 40.64 2.78 -20.02
CA GLU A 10 40.35 4.09 -20.61
C GLU A 10 39.01 4.61 -20.08
N LYS A 11 39.07 5.67 -19.25
CA LYS A 11 37.89 6.41 -18.82
C LYS A 11 37.23 7.06 -20.03
N ARG A 12 36.08 6.53 -20.45
CA ARG A 12 35.22 7.15 -21.47
C ARG A 12 34.90 8.61 -21.06
N PRO A 13 34.89 9.56 -22.01
CA PRO A 13 34.55 10.95 -21.71
C PRO A 13 33.10 11.06 -21.23
N SER A 14 32.84 11.99 -20.30
CA SER A 14 31.48 12.23 -19.79
C SER A 14 30.61 12.94 -20.83
N VAL A 15 29.53 12.31 -21.25
CA VAL A 15 28.54 12.91 -22.17
C VAL A 15 27.55 13.77 -21.39
N PRO A 16 27.28 15.02 -21.80
CA PRO A 16 26.32 15.89 -21.12
C PRO A 16 24.86 15.45 -21.36
N PHE A 17 24.03 15.60 -20.34
CA PHE A 17 22.59 15.32 -20.38
C PHE A 17 21.80 16.56 -19.96
N GLU A 18 20.89 17.02 -20.82
CA GLU A 18 19.96 18.11 -20.52
C GLU A 18 18.51 17.61 -20.57
N ALA A 19 17.78 17.78 -19.46
CA ALA A 19 16.35 17.53 -19.39
C ALA A 19 15.70 18.45 -18.35
N SER A 20 14.47 18.90 -18.63
CA SER A 20 13.65 19.68 -17.71
C SER A 20 12.65 18.78 -16.98
N LEU A 21 12.48 19.03 -15.67
CA LEU A 21 11.46 18.38 -14.85
C LEU A 21 10.16 19.20 -14.93
N ASP A 22 9.11 18.63 -15.52
CA ASP A 22 7.74 19.15 -15.40
C ASP A 22 7.09 18.56 -14.13
N PRO A 23 6.69 19.37 -13.15
CA PRO A 23 5.97 18.90 -11.96
C PRO A 23 4.65 18.19 -12.27
N SER A 24 4.06 18.43 -13.45
CA SER A 24 2.81 17.84 -13.94
C SER A 24 3.02 16.45 -14.55
N ASN A 25 4.22 16.17 -15.07
CA ASN A 25 4.63 14.86 -15.58
C ASN A 25 6.09 14.55 -15.20
N PRO A 26 6.35 14.12 -13.95
CA PRO A 26 7.69 13.75 -13.51
C PRO A 26 8.21 12.46 -14.15
N LEU A 27 7.34 11.60 -14.69
CA LEU A 27 7.75 10.37 -15.37
C LEU A 27 8.42 10.66 -16.72
N GLY A 28 7.92 11.64 -17.47
CA GLY A 28 8.54 12.06 -18.74
C GLY A 28 9.96 12.63 -18.61
N PHE A 29 10.40 13.02 -17.41
CA PHE A 29 11.82 13.31 -17.12
C PHE A 29 12.64 12.03 -16.94
N LEU A 30 12.10 11.04 -16.23
CA LEU A 30 12.76 9.75 -16.00
C LEU A 30 12.87 8.93 -17.29
N GLU A 31 11.85 8.94 -18.15
CA GLU A 31 11.88 8.32 -19.48
C GLU A 31 13.05 8.86 -20.31
N LYS A 32 13.19 10.19 -20.41
CA LYS A 32 14.33 10.83 -21.11
C LYS A 32 15.69 10.48 -20.49
N ALA A 33 15.75 10.34 -19.16
CA ALA A 33 16.97 9.94 -18.49
C ALA A 33 17.33 8.46 -18.77
N PHE A 34 16.35 7.56 -18.78
CA PHE A 34 16.56 6.15 -19.14
C PHE A 34 16.90 5.98 -20.63
N ASP A 35 16.24 6.72 -21.53
CA ASP A 35 16.58 6.76 -22.96
C ASP A 35 18.04 7.21 -23.20
N PHE A 36 18.53 8.17 -22.42
CA PHE A 36 19.93 8.60 -22.48
C PHE A 36 20.87 7.54 -21.91
N ILE A 37 20.55 6.97 -20.73
CA ILE A 37 21.35 5.90 -20.12
C ILE A 37 21.44 4.69 -21.06
N GLY A 38 20.35 4.28 -21.73
CA GLY A 38 20.35 3.16 -22.67
C GLY A 38 21.09 3.41 -23.99
N LYS A 39 21.37 4.67 -24.34
CA LYS A 39 22.19 5.04 -25.50
C LYS A 39 23.69 5.07 -25.16
N GLU A 40 24.02 5.55 -23.97
CA GLU A 40 25.42 5.74 -23.53
C GLU A 40 25.96 4.59 -22.66
N SER A 41 25.11 3.65 -22.22
CA SER A 41 25.47 2.60 -21.27
C SER A 41 24.63 1.32 -21.39
N ASP A 42 25.30 0.17 -21.24
CA ASP A 42 24.66 -1.15 -21.17
C ASP A 42 23.95 -1.42 -19.82
N LEU A 43 23.79 -0.41 -18.94
CA LEU A 43 23.22 -0.57 -17.61
C LEU A 43 21.81 -1.17 -17.67
N LEU A 44 20.97 -0.72 -18.62
CA LEU A 44 19.59 -1.19 -18.79
C LEU A 44 19.48 -2.56 -19.49
N LEU A 45 20.58 -3.11 -20.02
CA LEU A 45 20.62 -4.43 -20.66
C LEU A 45 21.01 -5.56 -19.68
N LYS A 46 21.28 -5.23 -18.41
CA LYS A 46 21.63 -6.20 -17.38
C LYS A 46 20.38 -6.73 -16.69
N ASP A 47 20.34 -8.02 -16.38
CA ASP A 47 19.28 -8.63 -15.57
C ASP A 47 19.14 -8.00 -14.17
N SER A 48 20.17 -7.30 -13.67
CA SER A 48 20.11 -6.55 -12.41
C SER A 48 19.51 -5.15 -12.53
N ALA A 49 19.30 -4.61 -13.73
CA ALA A 49 18.95 -3.21 -13.97
C ALA A 49 17.72 -2.77 -13.16
N GLU A 50 16.63 -3.53 -13.24
CA GLU A 50 15.39 -3.25 -12.51
C GLU A 50 15.61 -3.25 -10.99
N LYS A 51 16.40 -4.19 -10.48
CA LYS A 51 16.72 -4.31 -9.05
C LYS A 51 17.61 -3.17 -8.56
N ASP A 52 18.58 -2.76 -9.37
CA ASP A 52 19.50 -1.66 -9.06
C ASP A 52 18.76 -0.31 -9.08
N ILE A 53 17.88 -0.09 -10.06
CA ILE A 53 16.97 1.07 -10.13
C ILE A 53 15.99 1.08 -8.95
N ALA A 54 15.34 -0.04 -8.63
CA ALA A 54 14.45 -0.16 -7.48
C ALA A 54 15.17 0.10 -6.14
N THR A 55 16.43 -0.31 -6.03
CA THR A 55 17.28 -0.02 -4.87
C THR A 55 17.59 1.48 -4.78
N ALA A 56 17.91 2.14 -5.89
CA ALA A 56 18.13 3.59 -5.95
C ALA A 56 16.87 4.38 -5.56
N VAL A 57 15.69 4.00 -6.07
CA VAL A 57 14.39 4.58 -5.70
C VAL A 57 14.09 4.39 -4.22
N THR A 58 14.34 3.20 -3.67
CA THR A 58 14.16 2.91 -2.23
C THR A 58 15.08 3.75 -1.36
N ALA A 59 16.35 3.91 -1.77
CA ALA A 59 17.31 4.77 -1.08
C ALA A 59 16.90 6.26 -1.13
N ALA A 60 16.37 6.73 -2.26
CA ALA A 60 15.83 8.09 -2.39
C ALA A 60 14.62 8.32 -1.46
N LYS A 61 13.66 7.38 -1.43
CA LYS A 61 12.49 7.42 -0.53
C LYS A 61 12.91 7.48 0.95
N LYS A 62 13.91 6.67 1.35
CA LYS A 62 14.47 6.69 2.70
C LYS A 62 15.06 8.06 3.06
N ARG A 63 15.92 8.62 2.19
CA ARG A 63 16.55 9.95 2.41
C ARG A 63 15.52 11.08 2.55
N LEU A 64 14.45 11.07 1.75
CA LEU A 64 13.36 12.04 1.87
C LEU A 64 12.65 11.92 3.22
N SER A 65 12.28 10.70 3.64
CA SER A 65 11.61 10.48 4.93
C SER A 65 12.48 10.88 6.14
N GLU A 66 13.80 10.71 6.05
CA GLU A 66 14.75 11.13 7.09
C GLU A 66 14.92 12.66 7.12
N ALA A 67 14.95 13.32 5.96
CA ALA A 67 15.00 14.77 5.87
C ALA A 67 13.72 15.43 6.42
N GLU A 68 12.56 14.83 6.19
CA GLU A 68 11.28 15.28 6.77
C GLU A 68 11.23 15.11 8.28
N LYS A 69 11.69 13.98 8.81
CA LYS A 69 11.80 13.75 10.27
C LYS A 69 12.73 14.78 10.93
N LYS A 70 13.89 15.09 10.32
CA LYS A 70 14.80 16.13 10.81
C LYS A 70 14.17 17.52 10.78
N LYS A 71 13.49 17.89 9.67
CA LYS A 71 12.76 19.18 9.55
C LYS A 71 11.57 19.31 10.53
N LYS A 72 10.99 18.20 11.00
CA LYS A 72 9.96 18.21 12.06
C LYS A 72 10.59 18.43 13.43
N ALA A 73 11.65 17.70 13.79
CA ALA A 73 12.35 17.85 15.07
C ALA A 73 12.95 19.26 15.27
N GLU A 74 13.49 19.88 14.21
CA GLU A 74 14.08 21.23 14.25
C GLU A 74 13.03 22.35 14.40
N LYS A 75 11.74 22.06 14.15
CA LYS A 75 10.64 23.03 14.34
C LYS A 75 10.00 22.99 15.73
N GLU A 76 10.31 21.99 16.56
CA GLU A 76 9.75 21.88 17.92
C GLU A 76 10.57 22.64 18.97
N THR A 77 11.82 23.01 18.68
CA THR A 77 12.73 23.69 19.61
C THR A 77 12.58 25.21 19.70
N VAL A 78 11.69 25.85 18.91
CA VAL A 78 11.52 27.32 18.91
C VAL A 78 10.05 27.75 18.95
N LYS A 79 9.53 28.07 20.14
CA LYS A 79 8.30 28.86 20.34
C LYS A 79 8.36 29.76 21.59
N PRO A 80 8.29 31.10 21.42
CA PRO A 80 7.96 32.05 22.48
C PRO A 80 6.44 32.21 22.74
N ILE A 81 6.11 33.01 23.75
CA ILE A 81 4.89 33.02 24.58
C ILE A 81 3.93 34.21 24.28
N GLU A 82 2.60 33.97 24.31
CA GLU A 82 1.46 34.94 24.52
C GLU A 82 1.10 36.02 23.45
N LYS A 83 -0.10 36.67 23.37
CA LYS A 83 -1.39 36.65 24.13
C LYS A 83 -2.64 37.15 23.30
N LYS A 84 -3.85 36.82 23.80
CA LYS A 84 -5.29 37.21 23.52
C LYS A 84 -5.63 38.56 22.80
N SER A 85 -6.78 38.77 22.10
CA SER A 85 -8.17 38.88 22.66
C SER A 85 -9.34 39.10 21.62
N THR A 86 -10.60 38.71 21.98
CA THR A 86 -12.02 39.18 21.66
C THR A 86 -12.41 39.95 20.36
N LYS A 87 -13.66 39.98 19.81
CA LYS A 87 -15.07 39.78 20.31
C LYS A 87 -16.14 39.54 19.17
N GLU A 88 -17.42 39.35 19.57
CA GLU A 88 -18.79 39.26 18.92
C GLU A 88 -19.07 39.97 17.54
N SER A 89 -20.16 39.79 16.74
CA SER A 89 -21.59 39.32 16.90
C SER A 89 -22.28 38.87 15.56
N LEU A 90 -23.56 38.42 15.60
CA LEU A 90 -24.51 38.03 14.49
C LEU A 90 -25.92 38.63 14.76
N PRO A 91 -27.00 38.39 13.97
CA PRO A 91 -27.25 38.37 12.50
C PRO A 91 -28.36 39.44 12.16
N PRO A 92 -29.56 39.17 11.56
CA PRO A 92 -29.98 38.48 10.32
C PRO A 92 -30.85 39.34 9.34
N MET A 93 -31.16 38.86 8.11
CA MET A 93 -32.50 38.97 7.46
C MET A 93 -32.62 38.15 6.14
N GLU A 94 -33.81 37.55 5.94
CA GLU A 94 -34.37 36.88 4.73
C GLU A 94 -35.45 37.82 4.09
N PRO A 95 -36.23 37.54 2.98
CA PRO A 95 -36.76 36.22 2.53
C PRO A 95 -37.06 35.99 0.99
N MET A 96 -37.67 34.83 0.67
CA MET A 96 -38.58 34.52 -0.48
C MET A 96 -38.03 34.50 -1.95
N GLU A 97 -38.57 33.80 -2.98
CA GLU A 97 -39.47 32.62 -3.20
C GLU A 97 -39.54 32.41 -4.76
N VAL A 98 -39.68 31.22 -5.41
CA VAL A 98 -40.89 30.65 -6.08
C VAL A 98 -40.49 29.68 -7.27
N GLU A 99 -41.10 28.48 -7.34
CA GLU A 99 -41.48 27.53 -8.46
C GLU A 99 -40.60 26.94 -9.63
N LYS A 100 -41.05 25.74 -10.05
CA LYS A 100 -40.88 24.92 -11.30
C LYS A 100 -42.24 24.94 -12.06
N PRO A 101 -42.43 24.64 -13.40
CA PRO A 101 -42.10 23.33 -14.01
C PRO A 101 -41.98 23.14 -15.58
N LYS A 102 -41.14 22.15 -15.98
CA LYS A 102 -41.37 20.98 -16.89
C LYS A 102 -42.33 21.04 -18.13
N LYS A 103 -41.83 20.75 -19.35
CA LYS A 103 -42.24 19.67 -20.34
C LYS A 103 -41.61 19.85 -21.76
N GLU A 104 -40.96 18.84 -22.34
CA GLU A 104 -41.37 17.98 -23.51
C GLU A 104 -41.52 18.72 -24.87
N SER A 105 -40.96 18.28 -26.01
CA SER A 105 -41.26 16.99 -26.68
C SER A 105 -40.32 16.62 -27.87
N LEU A 106 -39.96 15.32 -27.98
CA LEU A 106 -39.91 14.41 -29.18
C LEU A 106 -39.11 14.81 -30.46
N LYS A 107 -38.10 14.06 -30.97
CA LYS A 107 -38.00 12.65 -31.51
C LYS A 107 -38.56 12.48 -32.97
N PRO A 108 -38.25 11.41 -33.75
CA PRO A 108 -37.19 10.36 -33.67
C PRO A 108 -36.50 9.97 -35.02
N THR A 109 -35.42 9.16 -34.96
CA THR A 109 -35.31 7.86 -35.69
C THR A 109 -34.33 6.92 -34.97
N GLU A 110 -34.75 5.67 -34.80
CA GLU A 110 -34.09 4.50 -34.16
C GLU A 110 -34.00 3.38 -35.25
N PRO A 111 -33.43 2.16 -35.04
CA PRO A 111 -33.30 1.42 -33.77
C PRO A 111 -31.99 0.62 -33.56
N MET A 112 -32.01 -0.23 -32.52
CA MET A 112 -31.07 -1.29 -32.11
C MET A 112 -29.88 -0.82 -31.24
N GLU A 113 -29.69 -1.26 -29.99
CA GLU A 113 -30.42 -2.25 -29.16
C GLU A 113 -30.58 -1.78 -27.70
N VAL A 114 -31.53 -2.37 -26.98
CA VAL A 114 -31.75 -2.18 -25.53
C VAL A 114 -31.72 -3.55 -24.87
N ASP A 115 -30.88 -3.74 -23.85
CA ASP A 115 -31.29 -4.57 -22.71
C ASP A 115 -30.64 -4.16 -21.38
N LYS A 116 -31.26 -4.65 -20.30
CA LYS A 116 -31.05 -4.41 -18.86
C LYS A 116 -29.67 -3.92 -18.40
N GLN A 117 -29.69 -2.93 -17.50
CA GLN A 117 -28.72 -2.92 -16.39
C GLN A 117 -29.05 -4.09 -15.47
N GLU A 118 -28.24 -5.13 -15.55
CA GLU A 118 -28.32 -6.29 -14.68
C GLU A 118 -27.92 -5.92 -13.24
N GLU A 119 -28.51 -6.63 -12.27
CA GLU A 119 -27.84 -6.83 -10.98
C GLU A 119 -26.61 -7.71 -11.21
N GLU A 120 -25.53 -7.13 -11.76
CA GLU A 120 -24.24 -7.80 -11.75
C GLU A 120 -23.78 -7.94 -10.29
N LYS A 121 -24.01 -9.13 -9.73
CA LYS A 121 -23.14 -9.69 -8.69
C LYS A 121 -21.77 -9.93 -9.31
N SER A 122 -21.03 -8.84 -9.51
CA SER A 122 -19.63 -8.90 -9.88
C SER A 122 -18.88 -9.79 -8.88
N GLY A 123 -17.99 -10.63 -9.40
CA GLY A 123 -17.23 -11.54 -8.56
C GLY A 123 -16.35 -10.79 -7.54
N PRO A 124 -15.89 -11.46 -6.47
CA PRO A 124 -15.05 -10.85 -5.45
C PRO A 124 -13.86 -10.08 -6.06
N ILE A 125 -13.81 -8.77 -5.80
CA ILE A 125 -12.86 -7.86 -6.45
C ILE A 125 -11.43 -8.15 -5.95
N VAL A 126 -10.44 -8.13 -6.85
CA VAL A 126 -9.05 -8.31 -6.44
C VAL A 126 -8.61 -7.14 -5.56
N PRO A 127 -8.09 -7.37 -4.33
CA PRO A 127 -7.64 -6.29 -3.45
C PRO A 127 -6.53 -5.43 -4.06
N ASN A 128 -6.43 -4.17 -3.63
CA ASN A 128 -5.27 -3.32 -3.90
C ASN A 128 -4.02 -3.82 -3.13
N LYS A 129 -2.85 -3.20 -3.38
CA LYS A 129 -1.57 -3.56 -2.71
C LYS A 129 -1.58 -3.44 -1.18
N GLY A 130 -2.60 -2.81 -0.60
CA GLY A 130 -2.81 -2.71 0.84
C GLY A 130 -4.02 -3.52 1.31
N ASN A 131 -4.42 -4.57 0.58
CA ASN A 131 -5.51 -5.49 0.96
C ASN A 131 -6.90 -4.82 1.14
N GLY A 132 -7.11 -3.64 0.53
CA GLY A 132 -8.40 -2.94 0.49
C GLY A 132 -8.82 -2.67 -0.94
N LEU A 133 -9.48 -1.53 -1.19
CA LEU A 133 -9.97 -1.12 -2.51
C LEU A 133 -9.74 0.36 -2.77
N ASP A 134 -9.55 0.71 -4.04
CA ASP A 134 -9.39 2.08 -4.51
C ASP A 134 -10.70 2.56 -5.18
N PHE A 135 -11.27 3.67 -4.72
CA PHE A 135 -12.40 4.36 -5.35
C PHE A 135 -11.96 5.70 -5.95
N GLU A 136 -12.84 6.32 -6.75
CA GLU A 136 -12.59 7.64 -7.35
C GLU A 136 -12.36 8.75 -6.29
N LYS A 137 -13.12 8.72 -5.19
CA LYS A 137 -13.11 9.79 -4.16
C LYS A 137 -12.17 9.50 -2.98
N TYR A 138 -11.81 8.24 -2.77
CA TYR A 138 -10.97 7.80 -1.65
C TYR A 138 -10.47 6.37 -1.89
N SER A 139 -9.43 5.94 -1.17
CA SER A 139 -9.04 4.53 -1.11
C SER A 139 -8.96 4.03 0.32
N TRP A 140 -8.97 2.72 0.52
CA TRP A 140 -8.69 2.12 1.81
C TRP A 140 -7.74 0.94 1.69
N THR A 141 -7.03 0.68 2.77
CA THR A 141 -6.10 -0.42 2.97
C THR A 141 -6.31 -1.01 4.37
N GLN A 142 -5.82 -2.21 4.63
CA GLN A 142 -5.94 -2.86 5.92
C GLN A 142 -4.80 -3.86 6.18
N ASN A 143 -4.56 -4.09 7.46
CA ASN A 143 -3.91 -5.31 7.97
C ASN A 143 -4.92 -6.06 8.86
N LEU A 144 -4.48 -7.05 9.63
CA LEU A 144 -5.38 -7.78 10.55
C LEU A 144 -5.94 -6.90 11.68
N GLN A 145 -5.23 -5.86 12.10
CA GLN A 145 -5.53 -5.05 13.29
C GLN A 145 -6.25 -3.73 12.96
N GLU A 146 -6.03 -3.18 11.77
CA GLU A 146 -6.35 -1.79 11.42
C GLU A 146 -6.86 -1.67 9.98
N VAL A 147 -7.62 -0.60 9.72
CA VAL A 147 -7.99 -0.11 8.39
C VAL A 147 -7.50 1.33 8.25
N THR A 148 -6.85 1.67 7.15
CA THR A 148 -6.48 3.06 6.82
C THR A 148 -7.32 3.56 5.66
N VAL A 149 -8.06 4.65 5.86
CA VAL A 149 -8.86 5.31 4.81
C VAL A 149 -8.12 6.58 4.37
N THR A 150 -7.84 6.68 3.07
CA THR A 150 -7.05 7.74 2.44
C THR A 150 -7.93 8.54 1.50
N ILE A 151 -8.16 9.82 1.81
CA ILE A 151 -9.07 10.71 1.07
C ILE A 151 -8.27 11.88 0.49
N PRO A 152 -8.07 11.95 -0.84
CA PRO A 152 -7.54 13.13 -1.50
C PRO A 152 -8.44 14.35 -1.27
N VAL A 153 -7.84 15.50 -0.92
CA VAL A 153 -8.54 16.77 -0.70
C VAL A 153 -7.84 17.93 -1.45
N PRO A 154 -8.54 19.04 -1.75
CA PRO A 154 -7.94 20.18 -2.44
C PRO A 154 -6.69 20.71 -1.72
N SER A 155 -5.67 21.07 -2.49
CA SER A 155 -4.39 21.56 -1.94
C SER A 155 -4.57 22.80 -1.07
N GLY A 156 -3.98 22.80 0.13
CA GLY A 156 -4.13 23.87 1.11
C GLY A 156 -5.33 23.67 2.07
N THR A 157 -5.96 22.49 2.05
CA THR A 157 -6.99 22.13 3.04
C THR A 157 -6.38 22.14 4.44
N LYS A 158 -7.04 22.85 5.37
CA LYS A 158 -6.63 22.97 6.78
C LYS A 158 -7.51 22.06 7.63
N SER A 159 -6.97 21.51 8.72
CA SER A 159 -7.69 20.58 9.62
C SER A 159 -9.05 21.14 10.10
N ARG A 160 -9.14 22.45 10.34
CA ARG A 160 -10.39 23.15 10.72
C ARG A 160 -11.52 23.09 9.67
N SER A 161 -11.19 22.75 8.43
CA SER A 161 -12.10 22.61 7.29
C SER A 161 -12.47 21.15 7.03
N VAL A 162 -11.89 20.19 7.75
CA VAL A 162 -12.22 18.77 7.69
C VAL A 162 -13.23 18.47 8.80
N THR A 163 -14.29 17.75 8.46
CA THR A 163 -15.21 17.14 9.41
C THR A 163 -14.96 15.64 9.38
N CYS A 164 -14.54 15.08 10.51
CA CYS A 164 -14.29 13.66 10.69
C CYS A 164 -14.96 13.21 11.99
N GLU A 165 -16.01 12.39 11.89
CA GLU A 165 -16.68 11.72 13.00
C GLU A 165 -16.44 10.21 12.88
N ILE A 166 -15.72 9.64 13.85
CA ILE A 166 -15.50 8.20 13.96
C ILE A 166 -16.37 7.68 15.10
N LYS A 167 -17.30 6.79 14.80
CA LYS A 167 -18.17 6.11 15.77
C LYS A 167 -17.92 4.61 15.67
N LYS A 168 -18.24 3.86 16.74
CA LYS A 168 -17.98 2.41 16.84
C LYS A 168 -18.30 1.59 15.58
N ASN A 169 -19.40 1.91 14.89
CA ASN A 169 -19.86 1.20 13.70
C ASN A 169 -20.07 2.12 12.47
N ARG A 170 -19.59 3.38 12.47
CA ARG A 170 -19.87 4.34 11.39
C ARG A 170 -18.76 5.37 11.23
N LEU A 171 -18.38 5.63 9.98
CA LEU A 171 -17.51 6.72 9.59
C LEU A 171 -18.33 7.84 8.95
N LYS A 172 -17.97 9.09 9.24
CA LYS A 172 -18.40 10.24 8.45
C LYS A 172 -17.24 11.21 8.26
N VAL A 173 -16.75 11.35 7.03
CA VAL A 173 -15.59 12.21 6.69
C VAL A 173 -15.89 13.04 5.45
N GLY A 174 -15.56 14.33 5.50
CA GLY A 174 -15.67 15.23 4.36
C GLY A 174 -15.17 16.63 4.68
N LEU A 175 -15.40 17.56 3.76
CA LEU A 175 -15.09 18.98 3.94
C LEU A 175 -16.29 19.71 4.54
N LYS A 176 -16.02 20.62 5.48
CA LYS A 176 -17.05 21.37 6.19
C LYS A 176 -17.87 22.23 5.22
N GLY A 177 -19.18 22.01 5.18
CA GLY A 177 -20.10 22.70 4.27
C GLY A 177 -20.25 22.05 2.90
N GLN A 178 -19.66 20.87 2.68
CA GLN A 178 -19.89 20.04 1.50
C GLN A 178 -20.56 18.72 1.90
N GLU A 179 -20.98 17.95 0.90
CA GLU A 179 -21.42 16.57 1.11
C GLU A 179 -20.26 15.73 1.69
N PRO A 180 -20.51 14.80 2.62
CA PRO A 180 -19.49 13.86 3.09
C PRO A 180 -18.90 13.06 1.92
N ILE A 181 -17.59 12.85 1.95
CA ILE A 181 -16.90 12.00 0.98
C ILE A 181 -17.14 10.52 1.32
N VAL A 182 -17.19 10.21 2.62
CA VAL A 182 -17.59 8.92 3.17
C VAL A 182 -18.62 9.17 4.28
N ASP A 183 -19.80 8.54 4.21
CA ASP A 183 -20.75 8.51 5.33
C ASP A 183 -21.53 7.18 5.31
N GLY A 184 -21.17 6.25 6.19
CA GLY A 184 -21.82 4.94 6.25
C GLY A 184 -21.27 4.00 7.31
N GLU A 185 -21.97 2.89 7.51
CA GLU A 185 -21.63 1.90 8.54
C GLU A 185 -20.42 1.06 8.13
N PHE A 186 -19.52 0.81 9.09
CA PHE A 186 -18.39 -0.11 8.90
C PHE A 186 -18.84 -1.55 8.68
N PHE A 187 -18.01 -2.34 7.98
CA PHE A 187 -18.18 -3.79 7.89
C PHE A 187 -18.26 -4.46 9.27
N ASN A 188 -17.38 -4.08 10.22
CA ASN A 188 -17.43 -4.52 11.61
C ASN A 188 -17.02 -3.37 12.58
N ALA A 189 -17.16 -3.58 13.89
CA ALA A 189 -16.87 -2.58 14.90
C ALA A 189 -15.39 -2.19 14.97
N VAL A 190 -15.13 -0.91 15.24
CA VAL A 190 -13.81 -0.35 15.59
C VAL A 190 -13.74 -0.01 17.08
N LYS A 191 -12.53 0.31 17.57
CA LYS A 191 -12.28 0.89 18.90
C LYS A 191 -12.11 2.42 18.76
N PRO A 192 -13.15 3.25 18.97
CA PRO A 192 -13.09 4.67 18.61
C PRO A 192 -11.99 5.45 19.33
N ASP A 193 -11.65 5.06 20.56
CA ASP A 193 -10.61 5.69 21.37
C ASP A 193 -9.18 5.42 20.84
N ASP A 194 -9.00 4.31 20.09
CA ASP A 194 -7.74 3.96 19.41
C ASP A 194 -7.72 4.46 17.94
N CYS A 195 -8.81 5.04 17.45
CA CYS A 195 -8.91 5.57 16.09
C CYS A 195 -8.47 7.05 16.05
N PHE A 196 -7.73 7.43 15.01
CA PHE A 196 -7.34 8.83 14.81
C PHE A 196 -7.31 9.20 13.33
N TRP A 197 -7.36 10.50 13.06
CA TRP A 197 -7.19 11.02 11.71
C TRP A 197 -6.18 12.15 11.70
N ASN A 198 -5.53 12.34 10.56
CA ASN A 198 -4.59 13.41 10.32
C ASN A 198 -4.75 13.96 8.89
N ILE A 199 -4.03 15.04 8.59
CA ILE A 199 -3.99 15.62 7.25
C ILE A 199 -2.54 15.78 6.80
N GLU A 200 -2.20 15.07 5.73
CA GLU A 200 -0.87 15.00 5.14
C GLU A 200 -0.75 16.07 4.05
N ASP A 201 0.30 16.89 4.14
CA ASP A 201 0.67 17.99 3.23
C ASP A 201 -0.44 18.95 2.80
N GLN A 202 -1.53 19.04 3.59
CA GLN A 202 -2.75 19.80 3.27
C GLN A 202 -3.41 19.33 1.96
N LYS A 203 -3.25 18.04 1.61
CA LYS A 203 -3.68 17.41 0.35
C LYS A 203 -4.34 16.04 0.52
N VAL A 204 -4.10 15.33 1.62
CA VAL A 204 -4.69 14.01 1.88
C VAL A 204 -5.16 13.93 3.32
N VAL A 205 -6.40 13.52 3.56
CA VAL A 205 -6.89 13.15 4.89
C VAL A 205 -6.68 11.65 5.06
N SER A 206 -5.96 11.26 6.11
CA SER A 206 -5.65 9.88 6.45
C SER A 206 -6.35 9.53 7.76
N VAL A 207 -7.18 8.48 7.76
CA VAL A 207 -7.96 8.03 8.91
C VAL A 207 -7.56 6.61 9.26
N LEU A 208 -6.96 6.42 10.44
CA LEU A 208 -6.65 5.10 10.98
C LEU A 208 -7.80 4.62 11.87
N LEU A 209 -8.25 3.41 11.59
CA LEU A 209 -9.36 2.74 12.26
C LEU A 209 -8.86 1.44 12.89
N THR A 210 -8.68 1.42 14.20
CA THR A 210 -8.32 0.19 14.93
C THR A 210 -9.53 -0.73 15.05
N LYS A 211 -9.45 -1.93 14.48
CA LYS A 211 -10.54 -2.90 14.51
C LYS A 211 -10.79 -3.39 15.94
N GLN A 212 -12.06 -3.66 16.28
CA GLN A 212 -12.40 -4.31 17.54
C GLN A 212 -12.01 -5.79 17.51
N ASP A 213 -12.26 -6.47 16.38
CA ASP A 213 -11.73 -7.80 16.09
C ASP A 213 -10.47 -7.67 15.24
N GLN A 214 -9.33 -8.05 15.82
CA GLN A 214 -8.00 -7.95 15.24
C GLN A 214 -7.53 -9.24 14.55
N MET A 215 -8.45 -10.19 14.30
CA MET A 215 -8.20 -11.43 13.55
C MET A 215 -9.03 -11.52 12.26
N GLN A 216 -9.72 -10.44 11.87
CA GLN A 216 -10.65 -10.44 10.74
C GLN A 216 -10.22 -9.50 9.59
N TRP A 217 -10.12 -10.06 8.39
CA TRP A 217 -10.07 -9.29 7.14
C TRP A 217 -11.47 -8.76 6.79
N TRP A 218 -11.55 -7.46 6.53
CA TRP A 218 -12.80 -6.81 6.12
C TRP A 218 -12.98 -6.96 4.61
N LYS A 219 -14.23 -7.17 4.17
CA LYS A 219 -14.54 -7.27 2.74
C LYS A 219 -14.79 -5.92 2.09
N CYS A 220 -15.24 -4.94 2.85
CA CYS A 220 -15.43 -3.55 2.42
C CYS A 220 -15.09 -2.62 3.60
N CYS A 221 -14.84 -1.34 3.31
CA CYS A 221 -14.70 -0.34 4.37
C CYS A 221 -16.07 0.02 4.94
N VAL A 222 -17.01 0.37 4.05
CA VAL A 222 -18.39 0.71 4.39
C VAL A 222 -19.37 -0.31 3.77
N LYS A 223 -20.40 -0.69 4.52
CA LYS A 223 -21.45 -1.60 4.05
C LYS A 223 -22.20 -1.01 2.85
N GLY A 224 -22.47 -1.84 1.84
CA GLY A 224 -23.13 -1.44 0.60
C GLY A 224 -22.16 -0.99 -0.49
N GLU A 225 -20.87 -0.82 -0.18
CA GLU A 225 -19.82 -0.72 -1.18
C GLU A 225 -19.40 -2.11 -1.71
N PRO A 226 -18.74 -2.18 -2.89
CA PRO A 226 -18.21 -3.43 -3.43
C PRO A 226 -17.29 -4.19 -2.48
N GLU A 227 -17.41 -5.53 -2.48
CA GLU A 227 -16.61 -6.43 -1.65
C GLU A 227 -15.36 -6.96 -2.36
N ILE A 228 -14.23 -6.96 -1.64
CA ILE A 228 -12.97 -7.58 -2.08
C ILE A 228 -12.94 -9.09 -1.79
N ASP A 229 -12.13 -9.80 -2.56
CA ASP A 229 -11.79 -11.19 -2.33
C ASP A 229 -10.79 -11.35 -1.19
N THR A 230 -11.28 -11.65 0.01
CA THR A 230 -10.43 -11.92 1.17
C THR A 230 -9.56 -13.19 1.04
N GLN A 231 -9.76 -14.03 0.01
CA GLN A 231 -8.86 -15.15 -0.29
C GLN A 231 -7.60 -14.71 -1.06
N LYS A 232 -7.64 -13.53 -1.70
CA LYS A 232 -6.51 -12.92 -2.43
C LYS A 232 -5.76 -11.88 -1.61
N VAL A 233 -6.11 -11.72 -0.34
CA VAL A 233 -5.43 -10.83 0.60
C VAL A 233 -4.08 -11.44 0.98
N GLU A 234 -3.01 -10.68 0.77
CA GLU A 234 -1.67 -11.06 1.19
C GLU A 234 -1.45 -10.58 2.64
N PRO A 235 -1.44 -11.47 3.64
CA PRO A 235 -1.12 -11.05 5.00
C PRO A 235 0.28 -10.44 5.02
N GLU A 236 0.47 -9.38 5.81
CA GLU A 236 1.81 -8.80 5.99
C GLU A 236 2.74 -9.90 6.51
N SER A 237 3.58 -10.43 5.62
CA SER A 237 4.67 -11.30 6.02
C SER A 237 5.52 -10.49 7.01
N SER A 238 5.50 -10.91 8.28
CA SER A 238 6.39 -10.36 9.30
C SER A 238 7.79 -10.47 8.71
N LYS A 239 8.37 -9.31 8.36
CA LYS A 239 9.51 -9.32 7.44
C LYS A 239 10.60 -10.15 8.08
N LEU A 240 10.99 -11.24 7.41
CA LEU A 240 12.03 -12.15 7.90
C LEU A 240 13.38 -11.44 8.07
N SER A 241 13.54 -10.21 7.56
CA SER A 241 14.64 -9.28 7.83
C SER A 241 14.65 -8.64 9.21
N ASP A 242 13.50 -8.54 9.86
CA ASP A 242 13.29 -7.78 11.10
C ASP A 242 13.35 -8.71 12.34
N LEU A 243 13.37 -10.03 12.10
CA LEU A 243 13.67 -11.07 13.09
C LEU A 243 15.18 -11.31 13.16
N ASP A 244 15.67 -11.68 14.35
CA ASP A 244 17.04 -12.16 14.52
C ASP A 244 17.29 -13.46 13.72
N PRO A 245 18.54 -13.81 13.37
CA PRO A 245 18.83 -14.96 12.52
C PRO A 245 18.32 -16.32 13.03
N GLU A 246 18.21 -16.50 14.35
CA GLU A 246 17.80 -17.76 14.98
C GLU A 246 16.27 -17.93 14.95
N THR A 247 15.54 -16.88 15.34
CA THR A 247 14.08 -16.82 15.20
C THR A 247 13.68 -16.90 13.73
N ARG A 248 14.40 -16.20 12.85
CA ARG A 248 14.17 -16.23 11.40
C ARG A 248 14.29 -17.65 10.84
N SER A 249 15.37 -18.37 11.14
CA SER A 249 15.57 -19.75 10.68
C SER A 249 14.47 -20.68 11.20
N SER A 250 14.04 -20.49 12.45
CA SER A 250 12.93 -21.24 13.06
C SER A 250 11.59 -20.98 12.37
N VAL A 251 11.30 -19.73 12.01
CA VAL A 251 10.07 -19.35 11.28
C VAL A 251 10.11 -19.84 9.83
N GLU A 252 11.25 -19.73 9.14
CA GLU A 252 11.44 -20.28 7.78
C GLU A 252 11.24 -21.81 7.77
N LYS A 253 11.77 -22.53 8.77
CA LYS A 253 11.54 -23.97 8.97
C LYS A 253 10.05 -24.28 9.21
N MET A 254 9.37 -23.54 10.10
CA MET A 254 7.93 -23.73 10.32
C MET A 254 7.09 -23.48 9.07
N MET A 255 7.40 -22.43 8.29
CA MET A 255 6.70 -22.14 7.03
C MET A 255 6.95 -23.22 5.97
N PHE A 256 8.17 -23.75 5.90
CA PHE A 256 8.50 -24.89 5.04
C PHE A 256 7.73 -26.14 5.45
N ASP A 257 7.80 -26.54 6.72
CA ASP A 257 7.11 -27.73 7.25
C ASP A 257 5.59 -27.63 7.10
N GLN A 258 5.00 -26.46 7.31
CA GLN A 258 3.57 -26.23 7.12
C GLN A 258 3.17 -26.40 5.65
N ARG A 259 3.99 -25.91 4.70
CA ARG A 259 3.78 -26.11 3.27
C ARG A 259 3.93 -27.58 2.87
N GLN A 260 4.98 -28.27 3.35
CA GLN A 260 5.19 -29.70 3.06
C GLN A 260 4.02 -30.55 3.58
N LYS A 261 3.57 -30.32 4.82
CA LYS A 261 2.40 -31.02 5.40
C LYS A 261 1.12 -30.82 4.59
N GLN A 262 0.85 -29.61 4.08
CA GLN A 262 -0.30 -29.36 3.20
C GLN A 262 -0.21 -30.11 1.87
N MET A 263 1.01 -30.30 1.34
CA MET A 263 1.27 -31.05 0.11
C MET A 263 1.45 -32.56 0.33
N GLY A 264 1.32 -33.07 1.57
CA GLY A 264 1.58 -34.46 1.92
C GLY A 264 3.05 -34.89 1.77
N LEU A 265 3.96 -33.93 1.72
CA LEU A 265 5.40 -34.11 1.53
C LEU A 265 6.15 -34.12 2.87
N PRO A 266 7.37 -34.71 2.93
CA PRO A 266 8.15 -34.77 4.17
C PRO A 266 8.57 -33.40 4.69
N THR A 267 8.50 -33.23 6.01
CA THR A 267 9.02 -32.08 6.75
C THR A 267 10.56 -32.02 6.74
N SER A 268 11.14 -30.88 7.13
CA SER A 268 12.59 -30.69 7.25
C SER A 268 13.24 -31.76 8.13
N ASP A 269 12.64 -32.09 9.27
CA ASP A 269 13.16 -33.15 10.16
C ASP A 269 13.11 -34.55 9.51
N GLU A 270 12.12 -34.82 8.66
CA GLU A 270 11.98 -36.08 7.94
C GLU A 270 12.94 -36.14 6.74
N ILE A 271 13.18 -35.03 6.05
CA ILE A 271 14.19 -34.91 4.98
C ILE A 271 15.58 -35.13 5.57
N GLU A 272 15.93 -34.45 6.66
CA GLU A 272 17.22 -34.61 7.35
C GLU A 272 17.45 -36.06 7.80
N LYS A 273 16.43 -36.70 8.40
CA LYS A 273 16.48 -38.13 8.74
C LYS A 273 16.65 -39.02 7.51
N GLN A 274 15.90 -38.78 6.43
CA GLN A 274 16.02 -39.55 5.19
C GLN A 274 17.40 -39.41 4.55
N ASP A 275 17.99 -38.21 4.53
CA ASP A 275 19.30 -38.00 3.93
C ASP A 275 20.45 -38.53 4.80
N MET A 276 20.32 -38.44 6.13
CA MET A 276 21.23 -39.14 7.05
C MET A 276 21.14 -40.66 6.87
N MET A 277 19.92 -41.20 6.72
CA MET A 277 19.68 -42.62 6.44
C MET A 277 20.29 -43.05 5.10
N LYS A 278 20.05 -42.31 4.01
CA LYS A 278 20.63 -42.58 2.67
C LYS A 278 22.16 -42.56 2.71
N LYS A 279 22.75 -41.60 3.43
CA LYS A 279 24.20 -41.49 3.60
C LYS A 279 24.78 -42.65 4.42
N PHE A 280 24.06 -43.12 5.43
CA PHE A 280 24.44 -44.32 6.19
C PHE A 280 24.35 -45.60 5.33
N MET A 281 23.26 -45.76 4.56
CA MET A 281 23.09 -46.88 3.63
C MET A 281 24.18 -46.93 2.55
N SER A 282 24.58 -45.78 1.99
CA SER A 282 25.63 -45.74 0.95
C SER A 282 27.05 -45.95 1.50
N GLN A 283 27.29 -45.62 2.77
CA GLN A 283 28.55 -45.91 3.46
C GLN A 283 28.64 -47.34 4.00
N HIS A 284 27.51 -48.02 4.19
CA HIS A 284 27.44 -49.41 4.67
C HIS A 284 26.59 -50.32 3.75
N PRO A 285 27.02 -50.53 2.48
CA PRO A 285 26.28 -51.36 1.52
C PRO A 285 26.18 -52.85 1.92
N GLU A 286 26.96 -53.31 2.90
CA GLU A 286 26.87 -54.66 3.47
C GLU A 286 25.73 -54.81 4.50
N MET A 287 25.17 -53.71 5.03
CA MET A 287 24.02 -53.78 5.94
C MET A 287 22.70 -53.87 5.16
N ASN A 288 21.96 -54.95 5.39
CA ASN A 288 20.65 -55.16 4.77
C ASN A 288 19.52 -54.53 5.61
N PHE A 289 19.02 -53.38 5.16
CA PHE A 289 17.94 -52.63 5.83
C PHE A 289 16.52 -53.12 5.50
N SER A 290 16.34 -54.20 4.73
CA SER A 290 15.02 -54.64 4.24
C SER A 290 14.03 -55.04 5.35
N ASN A 291 14.51 -55.34 6.56
CA ASN A 291 13.70 -55.68 7.74
C ASN A 291 13.65 -54.56 8.80
N ALA A 292 14.20 -53.38 8.52
CA ALA A 292 14.20 -52.26 9.47
C ALA A 292 12.82 -51.59 9.51
N LYS A 293 12.25 -51.47 10.71
CA LYS A 293 11.01 -50.71 10.95
C LYS A 293 11.35 -49.26 11.23
N PHE A 294 11.05 -48.39 10.27
CA PHE A 294 11.09 -46.94 10.43
C PHE A 294 9.70 -46.48 10.85
N ASN A 295 9.59 -45.95 12.06
CA ASN A 295 8.34 -45.54 12.68
C ASN A 295 8.54 -44.25 13.49
#